data_AF-A0A534AND3-F1
#
_entry.id   AF-A0A534AND3-F1
#
_cell.length_a   1.000
_cell.length_b   1.000
_cell.length_c   1.000
_cell.angle_alpha   90.00
_cell.angle_beta   90.00
_cell.angle_gamma   90.00
#
_symmetry.space_group_name_H-M   'P 1'
#
loop_
_entity.id
_entity.type
_entity.pdbx_description
1 polymer ?
#
loop_
_entity_poly.entity_id
_entity_poly.type
_entity_poly.pdbx_seq_one_letter_code
_entity_poly.pdbx_strand_id
1 'polypeptide(L)'
;METLQAGRSDPWYMLDNAQACVQALEQQPTPGVPTVEPLESAALARTVQIPSLSPPPGRRPDAAAVDAAAPTLAPSKRGAAPAEPADPELMKLFIEEAQEELARIQHFFSVWDQNPLERDALITVRRSFHTLKGSGRMVGARELSEFAWA
;
A
#
# COMPACT_ATOMS: atom_id res chain seq x y z
N MET A 1 -27.51 -10.24 11.99
CA MET A 1 -27.51 -11.44 11.13
C MET A 1 -28.81 -11.43 10.32
N GLU A 2 -28.92 -10.59 9.29
CA GLU A 2 -30.18 -10.42 8.55
C GLU A 2 -29.96 -10.09 7.06
N THR A 3 -28.86 -10.55 6.45
CA THR A 3 -28.55 -10.22 5.04
C THR A 3 -28.65 -11.41 4.08
N LEU A 4 -29.09 -12.60 4.53
CA LEU A 4 -29.21 -13.78 3.66
C LEU A 4 -30.66 -14.16 3.29
N GLN A 5 -31.66 -13.32 3.56
CA GLN A 5 -33.07 -13.70 3.32
C GLN A 5 -33.83 -12.85 2.29
N ALA A 6 -33.16 -12.04 1.48
CA ALA A 6 -33.86 -11.15 0.54
C ALA A 6 -33.77 -11.54 -0.95
N GLY A 7 -33.08 -12.62 -1.34
CA GLY A 7 -33.07 -13.10 -2.73
C GLY A 7 -32.72 -12.05 -3.79
N ARG A 8 -32.05 -10.96 -3.41
CA ARG A 8 -31.69 -9.85 -4.31
C ARG A 8 -30.31 -10.14 -4.91
N SER A 9 -30.31 -10.45 -6.19
CA SER A 9 -29.11 -10.72 -7.00
C SER A 9 -28.51 -9.46 -7.64
N ASP A 10 -29.04 -8.27 -7.35
CA ASP A 10 -28.54 -7.02 -7.91
C ASP A 10 -27.24 -6.58 -7.24
N PRO A 11 -26.14 -6.29 -7.98
CA PRO A 11 -24.81 -5.94 -7.44
C PRO A 11 -24.78 -4.75 -6.48
N TRP A 12 -25.83 -3.94 -6.47
CA TRP A 12 -25.93 -2.69 -5.73
C TRP A 12 -26.17 -2.87 -4.22
N TYR A 13 -26.49 -4.07 -3.73
CA TYR A 13 -26.68 -4.32 -2.29
C TYR A 13 -25.43 -4.03 -1.44
N MET A 14 -24.23 -4.05 -2.05
CA MET A 14 -22.99 -3.73 -1.36
C MET A 14 -22.85 -2.22 -1.08
N LEU A 15 -23.49 -1.35 -1.86
CA LEU A 15 -23.48 0.09 -1.63
C LEU A 15 -24.41 0.50 -0.49
N ASP A 16 -25.55 -0.18 -0.34
CA ASP A 16 -26.46 0.06 0.79
C ASP A 16 -25.79 -0.28 2.13
N ASN A 17 -24.96 -1.33 2.16
CA ASN A 17 -24.14 -1.65 3.33
C ASN A 17 -23.09 -0.58 3.61
N ALA A 18 -22.46 -0.01 2.58
CA ALA A 18 -21.48 1.05 2.76
C ALA A 18 -22.09 2.33 3.35
N GLN A 19 -23.26 2.74 2.83
CA GLN A 19 -24.02 3.88 3.36
C GLN A 19 -24.40 3.67 4.82
N ALA A 20 -24.89 2.47 5.18
CA ALA A 20 -25.25 2.11 6.55
C ALA A 20 -24.03 2.11 7.49
N CYS A 21 -22.87 1.63 7.02
CA CYS A 21 -21.62 1.66 7.77
C CYS A 21 -21.15 3.09 8.06
N VAL A 22 -21.23 4.00 7.07
CA VAL A 22 -20.84 5.41 7.26
C VAL A 22 -21.74 6.10 8.27
N GLN A 23 -23.07 5.94 8.15
CA GLN A 23 -24.01 6.51 9.12
C GLN A 23 -23.80 5.97 10.53
N ALA A 24 -23.47 4.69 10.66
CA ALA A 24 -23.15 4.09 11.96
C ALA A 24 -21.89 4.70 12.58
N LEU A 25 -20.85 4.97 11.78
CA LEU A 25 -19.61 5.62 12.25
C LEU A 25 -19.83 7.07 12.67
N GLU A 26 -20.68 7.82 11.95
CA GLU A 26 -21.04 9.21 12.29
C GLU A 26 -21.82 9.32 13.61
N GLN A 27 -22.55 8.27 13.98
CA GLN A 27 -23.31 8.20 15.23
C GLN A 27 -22.48 7.70 16.42
N GLN A 28 -21.25 7.23 16.21
CA GLN A 28 -20.35 6.87 17.31
C GLN A 28 -19.84 8.15 18.00
N PRO A 29 -19.94 8.26 19.33
CA PRO A 29 -19.25 9.31 20.06
C PRO A 29 -17.74 9.16 19.79
N THR A 30 -17.07 10.24 19.39
CA THR A 30 -15.62 10.21 19.20
C THR A 30 -14.95 9.76 20.49
N PRO A 31 -14.18 8.64 20.49
CA PRO A 31 -13.41 8.26 21.66
C PRO A 31 -12.44 9.41 21.94
N GLY A 32 -12.56 10.03 23.12
CA GLY A 32 -11.63 11.06 23.53
C GLY A 32 -10.22 10.48 23.52
N VAL A 33 -9.34 11.02 22.67
CA VAL A 33 -7.94 10.61 22.65
C VAL A 33 -7.39 10.88 24.06
N PRO A 34 -6.80 9.88 24.75
CA PRO A 34 -6.21 10.12 26.06
C PRO A 34 -5.15 11.20 25.89
N THR A 35 -5.41 12.38 26.47
CA THR A 35 -4.48 13.49 26.45
C THR A 35 -3.32 13.09 27.36
N VAL A 36 -2.19 12.72 26.74
CA VAL A 36 -0.94 12.50 27.46
C VAL A 36 -0.34 13.86 27.81
N GLU A 37 0.03 14.04 29.07
CA GLU A 37 0.73 15.24 29.55
C GLU A 37 2.01 15.47 28.71
N PRO A 38 2.35 16.71 28.35
CA PRO A 38 3.56 17.02 27.59
C PRO A 38 4.80 16.52 28.34
N LEU A 39 5.59 15.66 27.71
CA LEU A 39 6.84 15.18 28.28
C LEU A 39 7.87 16.32 28.25
N GLU A 40 8.32 16.78 29.42
CA GLU A 40 9.35 17.82 29.48
C GLU A 40 10.64 17.36 28.79
N SER A 41 11.07 18.16 27.83
CA SER A 41 12.20 17.87 26.96
C SER A 41 13.52 18.13 27.68
N ALA A 42 13.94 17.23 28.57
CA ALA A 42 15.33 17.14 29.01
C ALA A 42 15.62 15.84 29.77
N ALA A 43 16.49 14.99 29.20
CA ALA A 43 17.71 14.47 29.85
C ALA A 43 18.11 13.03 29.49
N LEU A 44 17.26 12.22 28.83
CA LEU A 44 17.53 10.77 28.75
C LEU A 44 17.99 10.23 27.39
N ALA A 45 17.94 10.99 26.30
CA ALA A 45 18.47 10.53 25.01
C ALA A 45 19.75 11.29 24.65
N ARG A 46 20.91 10.74 25.05
CA ARG A 46 22.19 11.14 24.44
C ARG A 46 22.28 10.52 23.05
N THR A 47 22.08 11.32 22.00
CA THR A 47 22.40 10.91 20.64
C THR A 47 23.91 10.65 20.55
N VAL A 48 24.30 9.39 20.32
CA VAL A 48 25.68 9.06 19.98
C VAL A 48 25.91 9.43 18.51
N GLN A 49 26.78 10.40 18.27
CA GLN A 49 27.23 10.74 16.93
C GLN A 49 28.18 9.64 16.43
N ILE A 50 27.75 8.91 15.39
CA ILE A 50 28.62 7.93 14.72
C ILE A 50 29.55 8.72 13.78
N PRO A 51 30.88 8.58 13.88
CA PRO A 51 31.80 9.22 12.94
C PRO A 51 31.50 8.75 11.51
N SER A 52 31.30 9.70 10.59
CA SER A 52 31.17 9.41 9.17
C SER A 52 32.46 8.81 8.65
N LEU A 53 32.50 7.48 8.50
CA LEU A 53 33.58 6.80 7.80
C LEU A 53 33.41 7.04 6.30
N SER A 54 34.35 7.76 5.69
CA SER A 54 34.46 7.80 4.23
C SER A 54 34.55 6.37 3.71
N PRO A 55 33.69 5.95 2.77
CA PRO A 55 33.77 4.60 2.25
C PRO A 55 35.12 4.41 1.54
N PRO A 56 35.80 3.26 1.74
CA PRO A 56 36.97 2.95 0.94
C PRO A 56 36.57 2.90 -0.54
N PRO A 57 37.50 3.18 -1.48
CA PRO A 57 37.26 2.92 -2.90
C PRO A 57 37.21 1.40 -3.12
N GLY A 58 36.11 0.77 -2.73
CA GLY A 58 35.80 -0.62 -2.96
C GLY A 58 35.32 -0.79 -4.39
N ARG A 59 35.91 -1.74 -5.11
CA ARG A 59 35.36 -2.23 -6.40
C ARG A 59 33.87 -2.50 -6.21
N ARG A 60 33.05 -1.80 -6.98
CA ARG A 60 31.65 -2.21 -7.17
C ARG A 60 31.68 -3.69 -7.59
N PRO A 61 30.93 -4.59 -6.92
CA PRO A 61 30.64 -5.87 -7.53
C PRO A 61 30.09 -5.60 -8.92
N ASP A 62 30.65 -6.28 -9.91
CA ASP A 62 30.22 -6.15 -11.29
C ASP A 62 28.72 -6.44 -11.33
N ALA A 63 27.91 -5.42 -11.63
CA ALA A 63 26.45 -5.50 -11.67
C ALA A 63 25.96 -6.23 -12.93
N ALA A 64 26.80 -7.07 -13.53
CA ALA A 64 26.58 -7.74 -14.81
C ALA A 64 25.97 -9.14 -14.67
N ALA A 65 25.64 -9.61 -13.46
CA ALA A 65 25.08 -10.95 -13.27
C ALA A 65 24.03 -11.00 -12.14
N VAL A 66 23.00 -10.16 -12.24
CA VAL A 66 21.68 -10.53 -11.71
C VAL A 66 20.70 -10.39 -12.86
N ASP A 67 20.19 -11.52 -13.32
CA ASP A 67 19.10 -11.60 -14.27
C ASP A 67 17.82 -11.11 -13.57
N ALA A 68 17.69 -9.79 -13.50
CA ALA A 68 16.57 -9.08 -12.91
C ALA A 68 15.59 -8.71 -14.02
N ALA A 69 14.91 -9.72 -14.55
CA ALA A 69 13.69 -9.53 -15.32
C ALA A 69 12.56 -9.09 -14.37
N ALA A 70 12.57 -7.81 -13.99
CA ALA A 70 11.39 -7.10 -13.51
C ALA A 70 11.52 -5.64 -13.96
N PRO A 71 10.67 -5.14 -14.87
CA PRO A 71 10.77 -3.77 -15.34
C PRO A 71 10.36 -2.85 -14.20
N THR A 72 11.33 -2.25 -13.52
CA THR A 72 11.06 -1.06 -12.70
C THR A 72 10.83 0.10 -13.64
N LEU A 73 9.57 0.36 -13.98
CA LEU A 73 9.17 1.56 -14.71
C LEU A 73 9.46 2.77 -13.82
N ALA A 74 10.45 3.57 -14.22
CA ALA A 74 10.77 4.84 -13.60
C ALA A 74 9.50 5.73 -13.55
N PRO A 75 9.29 6.53 -12.49
CA PRO A 75 8.12 7.39 -12.40
C PRO A 75 8.18 8.47 -13.49
N SER A 76 7.40 8.27 -14.56
CA SER A 76 7.24 9.27 -15.61
C SER A 76 6.43 10.44 -15.03
N LYS A 77 7.10 11.59 -14.83
CA LYS A 77 6.44 12.86 -14.53
C LYS A 77 5.69 13.34 -15.78
N ARG A 78 4.54 12.74 -16.08
CA ARG A 78 3.56 13.40 -16.96
C ARG A 78 2.66 14.26 -16.10
N GLY A 79 2.80 15.58 -16.28
CA GLY A 79 1.87 16.56 -15.75
C GLY A 79 0.45 16.27 -16.23
N ALA A 80 -0.52 16.79 -15.48
CA ALA A 80 -1.96 16.62 -15.69
C ALA A 80 -2.40 17.06 -17.10
N ALA A 81 -2.23 16.19 -18.08
CA ALA A 81 -2.99 16.20 -19.32
C ALA A 81 -4.37 15.57 -19.03
N PRO A 82 -5.43 15.95 -19.77
CA PRO A 82 -6.70 15.23 -19.70
C PRO A 82 -6.42 13.74 -19.91
N ALA A 83 -6.99 12.91 -19.03
CA ALA A 83 -6.78 11.48 -19.06
C ALA A 83 -7.34 10.92 -20.37
N GLU A 84 -6.45 10.61 -21.31
CA GLU A 84 -6.78 9.73 -22.43
C GLU A 84 -7.39 8.45 -21.85
N PRO A 85 -8.46 7.90 -22.45
CA PRO A 85 -9.06 6.67 -21.98
C PRO A 85 -7.98 5.58 -21.91
N ALA A 86 -7.90 4.91 -20.75
CA ALA A 86 -6.94 3.83 -20.55
C ALA A 86 -7.15 2.74 -21.60
N ASP A 87 -6.06 2.27 -22.19
CA ASP A 87 -6.08 1.15 -23.13
C ASP A 87 -6.75 -0.07 -22.46
N PRO A 88 -7.86 -0.60 -23.02
CA PRO A 88 -8.56 -1.74 -22.45
C PRO A 88 -7.69 -2.99 -22.28
N GLU A 89 -6.70 -3.21 -23.16
CA GLU A 89 -5.79 -4.34 -23.05
C GLU A 89 -4.84 -4.18 -21.85
N LEU A 90 -4.30 -2.97 -21.66
CA LEU A 90 -3.47 -2.65 -20.50
C LEU A 90 -4.25 -2.71 -19.19
N MET A 91 -5.52 -2.28 -19.20
CA MET A 91 -6.39 -2.39 -18.03
C MET A 91 -6.64 -3.84 -17.65
N LYS A 92 -6.87 -4.72 -18.64
CA LYS A 92 -7.05 -6.15 -18.40
C LYS A 92 -5.80 -6.79 -17.77
N LEU A 93 -4.63 -6.53 -18.36
CA LEU A 93 -3.35 -7.03 -17.82
C LEU A 93 -3.13 -6.52 -16.39
N PHE A 94 -3.41 -5.24 -16.15
CA PHE A 94 -3.31 -4.66 -14.82
C PHE A 94 -4.22 -5.35 -13.80
N ILE A 95 -5.45 -5.72 -14.16
CA ILE A 95 -6.35 -6.43 -13.26
C ILE A 95 -5.80 -7.83 -12.92
N GLU A 96 -5.23 -8.53 -13.90
CA GLU A 96 -4.58 -9.83 -13.69
C GLU A 96 -3.38 -9.69 -12.74
N GLU A 97 -2.48 -8.74 -13.00
CA GLU A 97 -1.33 -8.44 -12.12
C GLU A 97 -1.77 -8.01 -10.71
N ALA A 98 -2.84 -7.21 -10.62
CA ALA A 98 -3.35 -6.73 -9.34
C ALA A 98 -3.91 -7.86 -8.47
N GLN A 99 -4.50 -8.89 -9.08
CA GLN A 99 -4.94 -10.09 -8.37
C GLN A 99 -3.76 -10.88 -7.80
N GLU A 100 -2.68 -11.01 -8.55
CA GLU A 100 -1.45 -11.65 -8.08
C GLU A 100 -0.81 -10.90 -6.92
N GLU A 101 -0.70 -9.57 -7.03
CA GLU A 101 -0.18 -8.74 -5.94
C GLU A 101 -1.09 -8.77 -4.71
N LEU A 102 -2.41 -8.81 -4.88
CA LEU A 102 -3.35 -8.93 -3.77
C LEU A 102 -3.23 -10.30 -3.06
N ALA A 103 -3.07 -11.39 -3.82
CA ALA A 103 -2.80 -12.71 -3.25
C ALA A 103 -1.48 -12.74 -2.46
N ARG A 104 -0.44 -12.07 -2.97
CA ARG A 104 0.83 -11.89 -2.27
C ARG A 104 0.66 -11.12 -0.96
N ILE A 105 -0.09 -10.02 -0.98
CA ILE A 105 -0.42 -9.24 0.22
C ILE A 105 -1.12 -10.11 1.25
N GLN A 106 -2.18 -10.83 0.87
CA GLN A 106 -2.94 -11.68 1.81
C GLN A 106 -2.04 -12.74 2.49
N HIS A 107 -1.17 -13.39 1.71
CA HIS A 107 -0.26 -14.39 2.25
C HIS A 107 0.74 -13.80 3.25
N PHE A 108 1.50 -12.78 2.83
CA PHE A 108 2.55 -12.21 3.67
C PHE A 108 2.02 -11.36 4.82
N PHE A 109 0.84 -10.76 4.68
CA PHE A 109 0.16 -10.10 5.79
C PHE A 109 -0.20 -11.12 6.87
N SER A 110 -0.73 -12.30 6.52
CA SER A 110 -1.00 -13.35 7.51
C SER A 110 0.27 -13.84 8.22
N VAL A 111 1.40 -13.91 7.52
CA VAL A 111 2.69 -14.30 8.13
C VAL A 111 3.14 -13.23 9.12
N TRP A 112 3.08 -11.96 8.72
CA TRP A 112 3.45 -10.84 9.59
C TRP A 112 2.52 -10.68 10.79
N ASP A 113 1.21 -10.89 10.62
CA ASP A 113 0.21 -10.81 11.68
C ASP A 113 0.46 -11.85 12.78
N GLN A 114 0.89 -13.05 12.39
CA GLN A 114 1.28 -14.11 13.34
C GLN A 114 2.61 -13.82 14.05
N ASN A 115 3.53 -13.10 13.41
CA ASN A 115 4.81 -12.71 13.99
C ASN A 115 5.27 -11.34 13.48
N PRO A 116 4.97 -10.25 14.20
CA PRO A 116 5.33 -8.89 13.78
C PRO A 116 6.84 -8.60 13.74
N LEU A 117 7.68 -9.49 14.29
CA LEU A 117 9.13 -9.41 14.17
C LEU A 117 9.63 -9.90 12.81
N GLU A 118 8.78 -10.58 12.02
CA GLU A 118 9.13 -11.02 10.69
C GLU A 118 9.12 -9.83 9.71
N ARG A 119 10.28 -9.21 9.53
CA ARG A 119 10.41 -7.96 8.76
C ARG A 119 10.30 -8.19 7.26
N ASP A 120 10.72 -9.34 6.76
CA ASP A 120 10.70 -9.60 5.31
C ASP A 120 9.27 -9.74 4.80
N ALA A 121 8.38 -10.30 5.62
CA ALA A 121 6.93 -10.33 5.35
C ALA A 121 6.35 -8.90 5.23
N LEU A 122 6.65 -8.01 6.17
CA LEU A 122 6.19 -6.61 6.11
C LEU A 122 6.77 -5.86 4.91
N ILE A 123 8.05 -6.06 4.61
CA ILE A 123 8.72 -5.46 3.43
C ILE A 123 8.02 -5.92 2.14
N THR A 124 7.67 -7.20 2.06
CA THR A 124 6.99 -7.78 0.90
C THR A 124 5.60 -7.17 0.72
N VAL A 125 4.80 -7.07 1.79
CA VAL A 125 3.48 -6.42 1.75
C VAL A 125 3.57 -4.98 1.26
N ARG A 126 4.52 -4.20 1.80
CA ARG A 126 4.72 -2.80 1.39
C ARG A 126 5.13 -2.67 -0.08
N ARG A 127 5.97 -3.59 -0.56
CA ARG A 127 6.38 -3.62 -1.97
C ARG A 127 5.19 -3.88 -2.89
N SER A 128 4.31 -4.83 -2.54
CA SER A 128 3.10 -5.12 -3.31
C SER A 128 2.17 -3.91 -3.41
N PHE A 129 1.92 -3.18 -2.30
CA PHE A 129 1.17 -1.93 -2.36
C PHE A 129 1.86 -0.88 -3.25
N HIS A 130 3.19 -0.79 -3.20
CA HIS A 130 3.93 0.11 -4.07
C HIS A 130 3.78 -0.26 -5.56
N THR A 131 3.79 -1.55 -5.89
CA THR A 131 3.52 -2.05 -7.25
C THR A 131 2.13 -1.64 -7.71
N LEU A 132 1.10 -1.93 -6.91
CA LEU A 132 -0.30 -1.58 -7.22
C LEU A 132 -0.50 -0.07 -7.44
N LYS A 133 0.13 0.77 -6.61
CA LYS A 133 0.12 2.22 -6.77
C LYS A 133 0.77 2.66 -8.08
N GLY A 134 1.91 2.06 -8.42
CA GLY A 134 2.68 2.40 -9.62
C GLY A 134 1.93 2.02 -10.90
N SER A 135 1.51 0.76 -11.00
CA SER A 135 0.81 0.23 -12.17
C SER A 135 -0.60 0.83 -12.30
N GLY A 136 -1.31 1.06 -11.20
CA GLY A 136 -2.63 1.71 -11.21
C GLY A 136 -2.60 3.13 -11.79
N ARG A 137 -1.56 3.92 -11.48
CA ARG A 137 -1.37 5.26 -12.07
C ARG A 137 -1.09 5.19 -13.56
N MET A 138 -0.40 4.15 -14.00
CA MET A 138 -0.06 3.95 -15.41
C MET A 138 -1.29 3.65 -16.27
N VAL A 139 -2.24 2.87 -15.73
CA VAL A 139 -3.50 2.54 -16.42
C VAL A 139 -4.66 3.49 -16.07
N GLY A 140 -4.40 4.60 -15.38
CA GLY A 140 -5.44 5.58 -15.04
C GLY A 140 -6.41 5.15 -13.93
N ALA A 141 -6.15 4.05 -13.22
CA ALA A 141 -6.90 3.60 -12.03
C ALA A 141 -6.55 4.48 -10.81
N ARG A 142 -6.94 5.76 -10.87
CA ARG A 142 -6.57 6.79 -9.89
C ARG A 142 -7.03 6.46 -8.48
N GLU A 143 -8.31 6.12 -8.31
CA GLU A 143 -8.89 5.86 -6.98
C GLU A 143 -8.14 4.72 -6.29
N LEU A 144 -7.96 3.58 -6.98
CA LEU A 144 -7.19 2.46 -6.44
C LEU A 144 -5.75 2.86 -6.08
N SER A 145 -5.13 3.68 -6.92
CA SER A 145 -3.76 4.14 -6.70
C SER A 145 -3.62 5.08 -5.49
N GLU A 146 -4.67 5.82 -5.16
CA GLU A 146 -4.72 6.69 -3.99
C GLU A 146 -4.93 5.88 -2.71
N PHE A 147 -5.69 4.78 -2.77
CA PHE A 147 -5.84 3.86 -1.64
C PHE A 147 -4.60 3.00 -1.37
N ALA A 148 -3.76 2.71 -2.38
CA ALA A 148 -2.55 1.90 -2.26
C ALA A 148 -1.35 2.66 -1.65
N TRP A 149 -1.56 3.39 -0.55
CA TRP A 149 -0.51 4.13 0.15
C TRP A 149 0.19 3.24 1.19
N ALA A 150 1.51 3.08 1.09
CA ALA A 150 2.37 2.28 1.98
C ALA A 150 3.81 2.82 2.04
#